data_AF-A0A329SVM8-F1
#
_entry.id   AF-A0A329SVM8-F1
#
_cell.length_a   1.000
_cell.length_b   1.000
_cell.length_c   1.000
_cell.angle_alpha   90.00
_cell.angle_beta   90.00
_cell.angle_gamma   90.00
#
_symmetry.space_group_name_H-M   'P 1'
#
loop_
_entity.id
_entity.type
_entity.pdbx_description
1 polymer ?
#
loop_
_entity_poly.entity_id
_entity_poly.type
_entity_poly.pdbx_seq_one_letter_code
_entity_poly.pdbx_strand_id
1 'polypeptide(L)' 'MAIPQPIFEVIHAPELSSWNHAALIEWYGEWGRYVEKIRHRCTTTGETFENVVATGKGSIKR' A
#
# COMPACT_ATOMS: atom_id res chain seq x y z
N MET A 1 18.04 -0.25 29.98
CA MET A 1 18.10 -0.58 28.54
C MET A 1 17.11 0.32 27.83
N ALA A 2 17.54 1.10 26.84
CA ALA A 2 16.64 1.94 26.06
C ALA A 2 15.96 1.06 25.01
N ILE A 3 14.63 1.08 24.96
CA ILE A 3 13.86 0.43 23.91
C ILE A 3 14.15 1.22 22.61
N PRO A 4 14.63 0.57 21.53
CA PRO A 4 14.84 1.27 20.27
C PRO A 4 13.50 1.87 19.81
N GLN A 5 13.55 3.13 19.38
CA GLN A 5 12.34 3.82 18.97
C GLN A 5 11.76 3.15 17.73
N PRO A 6 10.44 2.87 17.69
CA PRO A 6 9.82 2.22 16.54
C PRO A 6 9.98 3.09 15.30
N ILE A 7 10.53 2.51 14.24
CA ILE A 7 10.61 3.14 12.92
C ILE A 7 9.28 2.90 12.23
N PHE A 8 8.54 3.98 11.97
CA PHE A 8 7.29 3.91 11.21
C PHE A 8 7.60 4.10 9.73
N GLU A 9 7.30 3.09 8.91
CA GLU A 9 7.32 3.20 7.45
C GLU A 9 5.92 3.61 6.97
N VAL A 10 5.85 4.70 6.19
CA VAL A 10 4.59 5.11 5.57
C VAL A 10 4.32 4.23 4.36
N ILE A 11 3.22 3.48 4.39
CA ILE A 11 2.80 2.62 3.28
C ILE A 11 1.90 3.44 2.34
N HIS A 12 2.40 3.78 1.16
CA HIS A 12 1.66 4.49 0.13
C HIS A 12 1.05 3.54 -0.91
N ALA A 13 -0.14 3.87 -1.40
CA ALA A 13 -0.74 3.18 -2.53
C ALA A 13 0.05 3.51 -3.81
N PRO A 14 0.29 2.52 -4.70
CA PRO A 14 1.03 2.77 -5.92
C PRO A 14 0.18 3.56 -6.90
N GLU A 15 0.77 4.56 -7.54
CA GLU A 15 0.10 5.40 -8.52
C GLU A 15 0.20 4.80 -9.91
N LEU A 16 -0.91 4.72 -10.64
CA LEU A 16 -0.87 4.35 -12.04
C LEU A 16 -0.37 5.54 -12.86
N SER A 17 0.86 5.43 -13.38
CA SER A 17 1.54 6.47 -14.16
C SER A 17 0.98 6.64 -15.57
N SER A 18 0.54 5.54 -16.20
CA SER A 18 -0.07 5.52 -17.53
C SER A 18 -0.88 4.25 -17.75
N TRP A 19 -1.78 4.25 -18.74
CA TRP A 19 -2.59 3.08 -19.12
C TRP A 19 -1.90 2.14 -20.11
N ASN A 20 -0.58 2.28 -20.31
CA ASN A 20 0.14 1.36 -21.19
C ASN A 20 0.29 -0.01 -20.51
N HIS A 21 0.52 -1.06 -21.31
CA HIS A 21 0.55 -2.44 -20.82
C HIS A 21 1.67 -2.66 -19.78
N ALA A 22 2.84 -2.06 -19.98
CA ALA A 22 3.97 -2.20 -19.07
C ALA A 22 3.70 -1.57 -17.69
N ALA A 23 3.16 -0.34 -17.66
CA ALA A 23 2.80 0.37 -16.45
C ALA A 23 1.67 -0.34 -15.68
N LEU A 24 0.73 -0.98 -16.38
CA LEU A 24 -0.29 -1.82 -15.74
C LEU A 24 0.30 -3.06 -15.06
N ILE A 25 1.27 -3.73 -15.69
CA ILE A 25 1.96 -4.88 -15.10
C ILE A 25 2.73 -4.45 -13.85
N GLU A 26 3.50 -3.37 -13.95
CA GLU A 26 4.26 -2.82 -12.82
C GLU A 26 3.33 -2.42 -11.67
N TRP A 27 2.29 -1.64 -11.97
CA TRP A 27 1.31 -1.21 -10.99
C TRP A 27 0.62 -2.40 -10.31
N TYR A 28 0.26 -3.46 -11.06
CA TYR A 28 -0.36 -4.65 -10.48
C TYR A 28 0.59 -5.38 -9.50
N GLY A 29 1.88 -5.46 -9.83
CA GLY A 29 2.90 -6.00 -8.94
C GLY A 29 3.08 -5.18 -7.67
N GLU A 30 3.13 -3.85 -7.79
CA GLU A 30 3.23 -2.95 -6.65
C GLU A 30 1.95 -2.97 -5.80
N TRP A 31 0.78 -3.10 -6.42
CA TRP A 31 -0.50 -3.21 -5.74
C TRP A 31 -0.56 -4.44 -4.83
N GLY A 32 -0.06 -5.58 -5.30
CA GLY A 32 0.04 -6.79 -4.49
C GLY A 32 0.91 -6.57 -3.24
N ARG A 33 2.07 -5.94 -3.40
CA ARG A 33 2.98 -5.60 -2.29
C ARG A 33 2.36 -4.61 -1.30
N TYR A 34 1.65 -3.61 -1.81
CA TYR A 34 0.92 -2.63 -1.00
C TYR A 34 -0.15 -3.32 -0.14
N VAL A 35 -0.99 -4.15 -0.75
CA VAL A 35 -2.04 -4.90 -0.05
C VAL A 35 -1.45 -5.79 1.05
N GLU A 36 -0.35 -6.48 0.77
CA GLU A 36 0.31 -7.34 1.75
C GLU A 36 0.86 -6.54 2.95
N LYS A 37 1.53 -5.41 2.70
CA LYS A 37 1.99 -4.50 3.76
C LYS A 37 0.83 -3.96 4.60
N ILE A 38 -0.28 -3.56 3.98
CA ILE A 38 -1.46 -3.06 4.70
C ILE A 38 -2.09 -4.17 5.54
N ARG A 39 -2.22 -5.40 5.01
CA ARG A 39 -2.72 -6.54 5.80
C ARG A 39 -1.85 -6.80 7.02
N HIS A 40 -0.53 -6.77 6.87
CA HIS A 40 0.39 -6.93 7.98
C HIS A 40 0.23 -5.82 9.04
N ARG A 41 0.10 -4.56 8.62
CA ARG A 41 -0.17 -3.44 9.53
C ARG A 41 -1.49 -3.62 10.27
N CYS A 42 -2.55 -4.03 9.58
CA CYS A 42 -3.87 -4.30 10.17
C CYS A 42 -3.80 -5.41 11.23
N THR A 43 -3.01 -6.46 11.02
CA THR A 43 -2.79 -7.49 12.06
C THR A 43 -2.08 -6.95 13.29
N THR A 44 -1.19 -5.96 13.16
CA THR A 44 -0.47 -5.36 14.30
C THR A 44 -1.30 -4.29 15.02
N THR A 45 -2.07 -3.51 14.29
CA THR A 45 -2.81 -2.34 14.81
C THR A 45 -4.26 -2.64 15.19
N GLY A 46 -4.81 -3.75 14.70
CA GLY A 46 -6.23 -4.09 14.85
C GLY A 46 -7.16 -3.29 13.92
N GLU A 47 -6.62 -2.49 12.99
CA GLU A 47 -7.42 -1.76 12.01
C GLU A 47 -8.10 -2.73 11.02
N THR A 48 -9.32 -2.38 10.58
CA THR A 48 -10.00 -3.12 9.51
C THR A 48 -9.37 -2.79 8.16
N PHE A 49 -8.91 -3.82 7.44
CA PHE A 49 -8.25 -3.70 6.14
C PHE A 49 -9.02 -2.81 5.14
N GLU A 50 -10.34 -2.98 5.06
CA GLU A 50 -11.22 -2.26 4.14
C GLU A 50 -11.26 -0.75 4.39
N ASN A 51 -11.05 -0.32 5.63
CA ASN A 51 -11.03 1.11 6.00
C ASN A 51 -9.69 1.78 5.65
N VAL A 52 -8.65 0.97 5.47
CA VAL A 52 -7.27 1.42 5.31
C VAL A 52 -6.80 1.34 3.86
N VAL A 53 -7.20 0.29 3.17
CA VAL A 53 -6.76 0.05 1.79
C VAL A 53 -7.30 1.16 0.89
N ALA A 54 -6.41 1.81 0.14
CA ALA A 54 -6.83 2.71 -0.92
C ALA A 54 -7.64 1.92 -1.95
N THR A 55 -8.65 2.53 -2.56
CA THR A 55 -9.32 1.92 -3.71
C THR A 55 -8.47 2.13 -4.96
N GLY A 56 -8.40 1.14 -5.85
CA GLY A 56 -7.65 1.27 -7.11
C GLY A 56 -8.07 2.48 -7.96
N LYS A 57 -9.35 2.88 -7.86
CA LYS A 57 -9.87 4.13 -8.47
C LYS A 57 -9.22 5.41 -7.91
N GLY A 58 -8.85 5.43 -6.63
CA GLY A 58 -8.18 6.56 -6.00
C GLY A 58 -6.67 6.62 -6.25
N SER A 59 -6.11 5.59 -6.89
CA SER A 59 -4.67 5.44 -7.15
C SER A 59 -4.30 5.79 -8.61
N ILE A 60 -5.23 6.38 -9.37
CA ILE A 60 -5.00 6.86 -10.73
C ILE A 60 -4.60 8.33 -10.64
N LYS A 61 -3.45 8.70 -11.21
CA LYS A 61 -3.08 10.12 -11.34
C LYS A 61 -4.11 10.82 -12.24
N ARG A 62 -4.77 11.84 -11.70
CA ARG A 62 -5.77 12.65 -12.40
C ARG A 62 -5.09 13.73 -13.24
#